data_AF-B4GB37-F1
#
_entry.id   AF-B4GB37-F1
#
_cell.length_a   1.000
_cell.length_b   1.000
_cell.length_c   1.000
_cell.angle_alpha   90.00
_cell.angle_beta   90.00
_cell.angle_gamma   90.00
#
_symmetry.space_group_name_H-M   'P 1'
#
loop_
_entity.id
_entity.type
_entity.pdbx_description
1 polymer ?
#
loop_
_entity_poly.entity_id
_entity_poly.type
_entity_poly.pdbx_seq_one_letter_code
_entity_poly.pdbx_strand_id
1 'polypeptide(L)'
;MHEGEMLPAKVIPSKGCAYVCYGGYEFQKPTYEVLTGYGYVWIHVQHHGIPPNAVSTGRARNGDPIYFGRGHHQGSLTPGLISSRQRCLYIPYGGREIRLDSYEVLCRQ
;
A
#
# COMPACT_ATOMS: atom_id res chain seq x y z
N MET A 1 10.40 -2.81 5.40
CA MET A 1 10.84 -4.09 4.80
C MET A 1 10.24 -5.26 5.57
N HIS A 2 9.85 -6.34 4.89
CA HIS A 2 9.43 -7.60 5.49
C HIS A 2 9.75 -8.73 4.51
N GLU A 3 10.39 -9.80 4.98
CA GLU A 3 10.78 -10.92 4.11
C GLU A 3 11.51 -10.45 2.84
N GLY A 4 12.43 -9.48 2.94
CA GLY A 4 13.17 -8.96 1.79
C GLY A 4 12.38 -8.06 0.84
N GLU A 5 11.08 -7.85 1.07
CA GLU A 5 10.24 -6.97 0.25
C GLU A 5 10.05 -5.60 0.91
N MET A 6 10.07 -4.54 0.09
CA MET A 6 9.77 -3.18 0.54
C MET A 6 8.28 -2.92 0.29
N LEU A 7 7.50 -2.99 1.36
CA LEU A 7 6.04 -2.98 1.33
C LEU A 7 5.49 -1.60 1.74
N PRO A 8 4.47 -1.08 1.05
CA PRO A 8 3.65 0.02 1.54
C PRO A 8 3.12 -0.25 2.95
N ALA A 9 3.11 0.80 3.78
CA ALA A 9 2.76 0.68 5.19
C ALA A 9 1.77 1.75 5.64
N LYS A 10 0.96 1.40 6.64
CA LYS A 10 0.15 2.33 7.44
C LYS A 10 0.98 2.75 8.65
N VAL A 11 1.43 4.00 8.69
CA VAL A 11 2.15 4.57 9.84
C VAL A 11 1.16 5.07 10.89
N ILE A 12 1.38 4.71 12.15
CA ILE A 12 0.61 5.19 13.31
C ILE A 12 1.57 5.94 14.23
N PRO A 13 1.73 7.27 14.06
CA PRO A 13 2.74 8.04 14.80
C PRO A 13 2.59 7.96 16.31
N SER A 14 1.36 7.96 16.82
CA SER A 14 1.08 7.85 18.26
C SER A 14 1.50 6.52 18.89
N LYS A 15 1.67 5.47 18.07
CA LYS A 15 2.22 4.17 18.50
C LYS A 15 3.70 4.02 18.17
N GLY A 16 4.30 4.99 17.47
CA GLY A 16 5.68 4.93 17.00
C GLY A 16 5.96 3.76 16.06
N CYS A 17 4.96 3.24 15.34
CA CYS A 17 5.12 2.07 14.50
C CYS A 17 4.37 2.19 13.17
N ALA A 18 4.71 1.32 12.23
CA ALA A 18 3.99 1.13 10.99
C ALA A 18 3.45 -0.30 10.89
N TYR A 19 2.52 -0.52 9.97
CA TYR A 19 1.92 -1.83 9.72
C TYR A 19 1.94 -2.14 8.23
N VAL A 20 2.28 -3.38 7.87
CA VAL A 20 2.31 -3.87 6.48
C VAL A 20 1.47 -5.12 6.33
N CYS A 21 0.98 -5.37 5.12
CA CYS A 21 0.30 -6.61 4.75
C CYS A 21 1.27 -7.66 4.24
N TYR A 22 1.13 -8.90 4.70
CA TYR A 22 1.84 -10.04 4.10
C TYR A 22 1.11 -11.34 4.42
N GLY A 23 0.91 -12.21 3.42
CA GLY A 23 0.38 -13.55 3.62
C GLY A 23 -0.97 -13.62 4.37
N GLY A 24 -1.85 -12.63 4.19
CA GLY A 24 -3.15 -12.59 4.87
C GLY A 24 -3.19 -11.88 6.23
N TYR A 25 -2.04 -11.40 6.74
CA TYR A 25 -1.92 -10.81 8.07
C TYR A 25 -1.36 -9.38 8.05
N GLU A 26 -1.64 -8.64 9.12
CA GLU A 26 -1.04 -7.34 9.42
C GLU A 26 0.18 -7.54 10.34
N PHE A 27 1.33 -7.00 9.94
CA PHE A 27 2.57 -7.08 10.72
C PHE A 27 3.04 -5.69 11.16
N GLN A 28 3.27 -5.53 12.46
CA GLN A 28 3.89 -4.33 13.02
C GLN A 28 5.36 -4.21 12.59
N LYS A 29 5.80 -2.99 12.30
CA LYS A 29 7.16 -2.60 11.95
C LYS A 29 7.60 -1.43 12.84
N PRO A 30 8.57 -1.63 13.73
CA PRO A 30 9.10 -0.56 14.57
C PRO A 30 9.99 0.41 13.77
N THR A 31 10.57 -0.05 12.66
CA THR A 31 11.39 0.76 11.75
C THR A 31 10.73 0.84 10.38
N TYR A 32 10.71 2.04 9.81
CA TYR A 32 10.03 2.34 8.56
C TYR A 32 10.59 3.64 7.96
N GLU A 33 10.31 3.84 6.68
CA GLU A 33 10.61 5.06 5.95
C GLU A 33 9.30 5.75 5.59
N VAL A 34 9.31 7.07 5.56
CA VAL A 34 8.13 7.88 5.21
C VAL A 34 8.42 8.61 3.91
N LEU A 35 7.55 8.41 2.91
CA LEU A 35 7.59 9.20 1.68
C LEU A 35 7.18 10.64 2.00
N THR A 36 8.03 11.60 1.65
CA THR A 36 7.80 13.03 1.85
C THR A 36 8.06 13.81 0.55
N GLY A 37 7.53 15.03 0.48
CA GLY A 37 7.71 15.94 -0.66
C GLY A 37 6.42 16.28 -1.40
N TYR A 38 6.59 16.99 -2.51
CA TYR A 38 5.51 17.47 -3.38
C TYR A 38 5.51 16.73 -4.73
N GLY A 39 4.54 17.04 -5.59
CA GLY A 39 4.45 16.43 -6.93
C GLY A 39 3.85 15.03 -6.92
N TYR A 40 2.96 14.74 -5.97
CA TYR A 40 2.21 13.49 -5.90
C TYR A 40 0.71 13.75 -5.93
N VAL A 41 -0.01 12.86 -6.60
CA VAL A 41 -1.46 12.90 -6.71
C VAL A 41 -2.05 11.52 -6.47
N TRP A 42 -3.24 11.47 -5.89
CA TRP A 42 -4.03 10.26 -5.74
C TRP A 42 -5.03 10.18 -6.89
N ILE A 43 -4.99 9.10 -7.65
CA ILE A 43 -5.85 8.88 -8.80
C ILE A 43 -6.77 7.71 -8.51
N HIS A 44 -8.08 7.95 -8.50
CA HIS A 44 -9.05 6.88 -8.49
C HIS A 44 -9.02 6.14 -9.83
N VAL A 45 -8.86 4.81 -9.79
CA VAL A 45 -8.72 4.00 -11.00
C VAL A 45 -9.93 3.11 -11.21
N GLN A 46 -10.43 3.09 -12.44
CA GLN A 46 -11.46 2.16 -12.87
C GLN A 46 -10.81 0.89 -13.43
N HIS A 47 -11.47 -0.25 -13.25
CA HIS A 47 -11.03 -1.55 -13.79
C HIS A 47 -9.59 -1.95 -13.40
N HIS A 48 -9.08 -1.47 -12.28
CA HIS A 48 -7.74 -1.77 -11.76
C HIS A 48 -6.58 -1.34 -12.68
N GLY A 49 -6.81 -0.39 -13.60
CA GLY A 49 -5.76 0.13 -14.46
C GLY A 49 -4.70 0.90 -13.66
N ILE A 50 -3.43 0.46 -13.74
CA ILE A 50 -2.32 1.15 -13.07
C ILE A 50 -1.79 2.28 -13.97
N PRO A 51 -1.80 3.55 -13.53
CA PRO A 51 -1.28 4.66 -14.32
C PRO A 51 0.24 4.51 -14.58
N PRO A 52 0.75 4.97 -15.74
CA PRO A 52 2.19 4.85 -16.08
C PRO A 52 3.15 5.51 -15.09
N ASN A 53 2.70 6.56 -14.39
CA ASN A 53 3.43 7.33 -13.39
C ASN A 53 3.17 6.87 -11.95
N ALA A 54 2.61 5.67 -11.75
CA ALA A 54 2.35 5.11 -10.43
C ALA A 54 3.64 4.92 -9.62
N VAL A 55 3.61 5.30 -8.35
CA VAL A 55 4.73 5.17 -7.43
C VAL A 55 4.86 3.71 -7.01
N SER A 56 6.05 3.14 -7.23
CA SER A 56 6.38 1.78 -6.83
C SER A 56 7.36 1.76 -5.65
N THR A 57 7.16 0.83 -4.72
CA THR A 57 8.16 0.52 -3.66
C THR A 57 9.23 -0.46 -4.12
N GLY A 58 9.18 -0.93 -5.38
CA GLY A 58 10.04 -1.99 -5.88
C GLY A 58 9.24 -3.20 -6.34
N ARG A 59 9.81 -4.38 -6.14
CA ARG A 59 9.23 -5.65 -6.62
C ARG A 59 9.02 -6.63 -5.48
N ALA A 60 7.95 -7.41 -5.58
CA ALA A 60 7.75 -8.60 -4.78
C ALA A 60 8.75 -9.70 -5.20
N ARG A 61 8.89 -10.74 -4.38
CA ARG A 61 9.79 -11.89 -4.63
C ARG A 61 9.52 -12.61 -5.94
N ASN A 62 8.26 -12.57 -6.40
CA ASN A 62 7.85 -13.14 -7.68
C ASN A 62 8.18 -12.24 -8.89
N GLY A 63 8.79 -11.07 -8.67
CA GLY A 63 9.15 -10.11 -9.70
C GLY A 63 8.07 -9.07 -10.04
N ASP A 64 6.85 -9.19 -9.49
CA ASP A 64 5.76 -8.24 -9.76
C ASP A 64 6.07 -6.87 -9.14
N PRO A 65 5.77 -5.75 -9.83
CA PRO A 65 5.87 -4.44 -9.22
C PRO A 65 4.84 -4.27 -8.11
N ILE A 66 5.28 -3.63 -7.03
CA ILE A 66 4.44 -3.24 -5.90
C ILE A 66 4.16 -1.74 -6.00
N TYR A 67 2.90 -1.33 -5.96
CA TYR A 67 2.50 0.07 -6.00
C TYR A 67 1.84 0.53 -4.70
N PHE A 68 1.91 1.83 -4.44
CA PHE A 68 1.18 2.47 -3.34
C PHE A 68 -0.26 2.75 -3.72
N GLY A 69 -1.19 2.27 -2.88
CA GLY A 69 -2.59 2.65 -2.96
C GLY A 69 -3.14 3.06 -1.60
N ARG A 70 -4.35 3.61 -1.62
CA ARG A 70 -5.17 3.82 -0.42
C ARG A 70 -6.63 3.56 -0.73
N GLY A 71 -7.39 3.14 0.27
CA GLY A 71 -8.82 2.87 0.12
C GLY A 71 -9.58 3.04 1.42
N HIS A 72 -10.89 3.24 1.31
CA HIS A 72 -11.77 3.37 2.46
C HIS A 72 -12.11 2.00 3.06
N HIS A 73 -11.96 1.86 4.36
CA HIS A 73 -12.39 0.70 5.12
C HIS A 73 -12.76 1.12 6.54
N GLN A 74 -13.97 0.77 6.99
CA GLN A 74 -14.45 1.04 8.37
C GLN A 74 -14.27 2.52 8.80
N GLY A 75 -14.59 3.46 7.90
CA GLY A 75 -14.45 4.90 8.17
C GLY A 75 -13.04 5.47 8.08
N SER A 76 -12.01 4.65 7.83
CA SER A 76 -10.62 5.08 7.66
C SER A 76 -10.21 5.05 6.18
N LEU A 77 -9.48 6.07 5.73
CA LEU A 77 -8.75 6.05 4.47
C LEU A 77 -7.35 5.50 4.72
N THR A 78 -7.10 4.26 4.28
CA THR A 78 -5.95 3.48 4.74
C THR A 78 -5.01 3.19 3.57
N PRO A 79 -3.70 3.49 3.69
CA PRO A 79 -2.72 3.15 2.67
C PRO A 79 -2.36 1.65 2.71
N GLY A 80 -1.91 1.13 1.59
CA GLY A 80 -1.54 -0.28 1.45
C GLY A 80 -0.88 -0.60 0.11
N LEU A 81 -0.76 -1.90 -0.14
CA LEU A 81 -0.10 -2.48 -1.31
C LEU A 81 -1.12 -2.73 -2.42
N ILE A 82 -0.87 -2.24 -3.62
CA ILE A 82 -1.63 -2.66 -4.80
C ILE A 82 -0.93 -3.86 -5.44
N SER A 83 -1.69 -4.93 -5.63
CA SER A 83 -1.28 -6.05 -6.48
C SER A 83 -1.92 -5.91 -7.85
N SER A 84 -1.13 -5.56 -8.86
CA SER A 84 -1.59 -5.50 -10.26
C SER A 84 -2.06 -6.87 -10.76
N ARG A 85 -1.34 -7.93 -10.38
CA ARG A 85 -1.68 -9.32 -10.71
C ARG A 85 -3.01 -9.76 -10.11
N GLN A 86 -3.26 -9.44 -8.83
CA GLN A 86 -4.51 -9.81 -8.14
C GLN A 86 -5.63 -8.77 -8.29
N ARG A 87 -5.34 -7.65 -8.96
CA ARG A 87 -6.26 -6.55 -9.25
C ARG A 87 -6.97 -6.05 -7.99
N CYS A 88 -6.21 -5.66 -6.97
CA CYS A 88 -6.74 -5.13 -5.72
C CYS A 88 -5.72 -4.32 -4.94
N LEU A 89 -6.23 -3.55 -3.96
CA LEU A 89 -5.47 -3.00 -2.86
C LEU A 89 -5.58 -3.92 -1.64
N TYR A 90 -4.45 -4.18 -0.98
CA TYR A 90 -4.36 -4.83 0.31
C TYR A 90 -3.99 -3.80 1.38
N ILE A 91 -4.85 -3.63 2.38
CA ILE A 91 -4.60 -2.73 3.52
C ILE A 91 -4.45 -3.50 4.83
N PRO A 92 -3.57 -3.04 5.75
CA PRO A 92 -3.43 -3.64 7.05
C PRO A 92 -4.51 -3.09 7.97
N TYR A 93 -5.35 -3.96 8.56
CA TYR A 93 -6.41 -3.54 9.47
C TYR A 93 -6.79 -4.65 10.45
N GLY A 94 -6.82 -4.33 11.75
CA GLY A 94 -7.34 -5.23 12.78
C GLY A 94 -6.60 -6.57 12.88
N GLY A 95 -5.29 -6.59 12.64
CA GLY A 95 -4.49 -7.81 12.63
C GLY A 95 -4.54 -8.59 11.31
N ARG A 96 -5.29 -8.13 10.31
CA ARG A 96 -5.47 -8.84 9.03
C ARG A 96 -5.09 -7.98 7.82
N GLU A 97 -4.79 -8.67 6.73
CA GLU A 97 -4.76 -8.10 5.39
C GLU A 97 -6.19 -8.05 4.84
N ILE A 98 -6.65 -6.87 4.47
CA ILE A 98 -7.99 -6.65 3.91
C ILE A 98 -7.87 -6.31 2.43
N ARG A 99 -8.57 -7.07 1.58
CA ARG A 99 -8.70 -6.82 0.16
C ARG A 99 -9.75 -5.74 -0.10
N LEU A 100 -9.40 -4.73 -0.90
CA LEU A 100 -10.30 -3.71 -1.43
C LEU A 100 -10.22 -3.67 -2.96
N ASP A 101 -11.37 -3.64 -3.62
CA ASP A 101 -11.45 -3.54 -5.08
C ASP A 101 -11.62 -2.09 -5.57
N SER A 102 -12.03 -1.17 -4.68
CA SER A 102 -12.09 0.27 -4.94
C SER A 102 -11.00 1.00 -4.16
N TYR A 103 -10.12 1.69 -4.88
CA TYR A 103 -8.96 2.36 -4.31
C TYR A 103 -8.42 3.47 -5.21
N GLU A 104 -7.56 4.30 -4.64
CA GLU A 104 -6.75 5.28 -5.36
C GLU A 104 -5.30 4.80 -5.45
N VAL A 105 -4.62 5.15 -6.53
CA VAL A 105 -3.19 4.89 -6.77
C VAL A 105 -2.41 6.19 -6.54
N LEU A 106 -1.28 6.10 -5.85
CA LEU A 106 -0.37 7.22 -5.72
C LEU A 106 0.47 7.35 -7.01
N CYS A 107 0.46 8.52 -7.62
CA CYS A 107 1.17 8.81 -8.86
C CYS A 107 2.07 10.04 -8.72
N ARG A 108 3.15 10.10 -9.49
CA ARG A 108 3.97 11.31 -9.65
C ARG A 108 3.32 12.27 -10.65
N GLN A 109 3.21 13.54 -10.29
CA GLN A 109 2.71 14.59 -11.19
C GLN A 109 3.79 15.06 -12.16
#